data_AF-A0AA45BWT7-F1
#
_entry.id   AF-A0AA45BWT7-F1
#
_cell.length_a   1.000
_cell.length_b   1.000
_cell.length_c   1.000
_cell.angle_alpha   90.00
_cell.angle_beta   90.00
_cell.angle_gamma   90.00
#
_symmetry.space_group_name_H-M   'P 1'
#
loop_
_entity.id
_entity.type
_entity.pdbx_description
1 polymer ?
#
loop_
_entity_poly.entity_id
_entity_poly.type
_entity_poly.pdbx_seq_one_letter_code
_entity_poly.pdbx_strand_id
1 'polypeptide(L)'
;MIAVLLTGGTPLSVLAAPQATAATTPATTSAKAKATGNDPLLRYQWHISNQGQAVIGDSRPVAGVDMDVDILHALDIRGRGVRVGVVDDGLELGHEDLADNILPNGLHNFGDGSHDTTPIDPSNGHGTSVAGIIGAVGWNGRGGRGVAPEVQLAGFDVFARDSSVTDASIRYAWGDGPEARNIDVFNNSWGSVAPFYFDFSVEDQRTWQALMGSTRGGLGGIYVKSAGNSFLRFLEPDENGKPVNICSEQSRALQVGCSLANIDPFANLPGTIVVASLNAKGTRASYSSTGSALWVSGLGGEFGFQRKFYPDAASTFSPDSAPYAYDPAIVTTDLSGCTAGENVEDPDVVYNALDGSKSKIDASCNYNAIMNGTSAAAPTVSGVAALILSANASLSARDVKYILATTARQIDPWQPRVVSQGSVIDPGWITNAAGHRFSNWYGFGLADAAAAVYKARYFTPLPPMRDTQWVSSTDAASQIGGPARPGKLRIRVQQAMKVEAVQLSLQSAHKTPSNLRVVLVSPSGTRSVVATPFSVLDPAAYAQTGFYIDLTSSNAFLDEKSRGIWTLEVTDMTDPRSTVALNAFQTSHRGALI
;
A
#
# COMPACT_ATOMS: atom_id res chain seq x y z
N MET A 1 5.50 6.98 12.31
CA MET A 1 5.51 7.13 10.83
C MET A 1 6.91 7.43 10.37
N ILE A 2 7.58 6.46 9.76
CA ILE A 2 8.98 6.57 9.33
C ILE A 2 8.97 7.01 7.86
N ALA A 3 9.25 8.29 7.60
CA ALA A 3 9.50 8.84 6.28
C ALA A 3 11.01 9.06 6.13
N VAL A 4 11.65 8.40 5.15
CA VAL A 4 13.11 8.49 4.94
C VAL A 4 13.40 8.79 3.46
N LEU A 5 14.25 9.79 3.22
CA LEU A 5 14.86 10.09 1.92
C LEU A 5 16.13 9.24 1.75
N LEU A 6 16.32 8.62 0.59
CA LEU A 6 17.57 7.97 0.22
C LEU A 6 18.08 8.51 -1.13
N THR A 7 19.36 8.88 -1.17
CA THR A 7 20.09 9.21 -2.40
C THR A 7 21.47 8.53 -2.37
N GLY A 8 21.87 7.95 -3.51
CA GLY A 8 23.27 7.66 -3.83
C GLY A 8 23.60 6.19 -4.16
N GLY A 9 23.81 5.90 -5.46
CA GLY A 9 24.30 4.61 -5.95
C GLY A 9 25.80 4.60 -6.28
N THR A 10 26.43 3.42 -6.24
CA THR A 10 27.66 3.06 -6.98
C THR A 10 27.69 1.54 -7.29
N PRO A 11 28.40 1.07 -8.34
CA PRO A 11 28.09 -0.21 -9.00
C PRO A 11 29.04 -1.39 -8.68
N LEU A 12 28.42 -2.58 -8.66
CA LEU A 12 28.83 -3.93 -9.09
C LEU A 12 30.32 -4.39 -9.05
N SER A 13 30.53 -5.55 -8.42
CA SER A 13 31.40 -6.60 -9.00
C SER A 13 30.92 -8.02 -8.64
N VAL A 14 31.18 -8.91 -9.61
CA VAL A 14 30.69 -10.27 -9.86
C VAL A 14 31.34 -11.31 -8.95
N LEU A 15 30.64 -12.41 -8.59
CA LEU A 15 31.20 -13.78 -8.59
C LEU A 15 30.13 -14.90 -8.42
N ALA A 16 30.49 -16.04 -8.98
CA ALA A 16 29.66 -17.17 -9.41
C ALA A 16 29.02 -18.02 -8.30
N ALA A 17 27.87 -18.62 -8.65
CA ALA A 17 27.15 -19.63 -7.88
C ALA A 17 27.72 -21.05 -8.09
N PRO A 18 27.53 -21.95 -7.12
CA PRO A 18 27.35 -23.37 -7.41
C PRO A 18 25.92 -23.85 -7.08
N GLN A 19 25.43 -24.72 -7.95
CA GLN A 19 24.15 -25.42 -7.87
C GLN A 19 24.04 -26.27 -6.61
N ALA A 20 22.91 -26.20 -5.91
CA ALA A 20 22.52 -27.17 -4.89
C ALA A 20 21.19 -27.82 -5.28
N THR A 21 21.23 -29.14 -5.34
CA THR A 21 20.17 -30.08 -5.74
C THR A 21 19.03 -30.13 -4.73
N ALA A 22 17.80 -30.10 -5.22
CA ALA A 22 16.58 -30.26 -4.44
C ALA A 22 16.49 -31.66 -3.81
N ALA A 23 16.30 -31.70 -2.49
CA ALA A 23 15.86 -32.89 -1.77
C ALA A 23 14.47 -32.60 -1.18
N THR A 24 13.46 -33.27 -1.73
CA THR A 24 12.09 -33.32 -1.21
C THR A 24 12.03 -34.17 0.04
N THR A 25 11.71 -33.57 1.18
CA THR A 25 11.29 -34.28 2.40
C THR A 25 9.80 -34.07 2.63
N PRO A 26 9.02 -35.11 2.98
CA PRO A 26 7.58 -34.98 3.16
C PRO A 26 7.26 -34.23 4.46
N ALA A 27 6.26 -33.36 4.38
CA ALA A 27 5.76 -32.57 5.50
C ALA A 27 5.26 -33.48 6.64
N THR A 28 5.94 -33.42 7.78
CA THR A 28 5.46 -33.98 9.03
C THR A 28 4.28 -33.13 9.51
N THR A 29 3.09 -33.70 9.48
CA THR A 29 1.88 -33.08 10.06
C THR A 29 2.04 -32.98 11.57
N SER A 30 2.45 -31.82 12.09
CA SER A 30 2.18 -31.48 13.48
C SER A 30 0.70 -31.08 13.58
N ALA A 31 -0.05 -31.89 14.32
CA ALA A 31 -1.41 -31.56 14.72
C ALA A 31 -1.31 -30.40 15.74
N LYS A 32 -1.52 -29.16 15.29
CA LYS A 32 -1.78 -28.04 16.20
C LYS A 32 -3.14 -28.24 16.87
N ALA A 33 -3.23 -27.74 18.11
CA ALA A 33 -4.25 -28.01 19.09
C ALA A 33 -5.69 -27.76 18.60
N LYS A 34 -6.59 -28.54 19.16
CA LYS A 34 -8.05 -28.45 19.01
C LYS A 34 -8.50 -27.04 19.39
N ALA A 35 -9.18 -26.33 18.49
CA ALA A 35 -9.80 -25.03 18.74
C ALA A 35 -10.76 -25.11 19.94
N THR A 36 -10.44 -24.43 21.04
CA THR A 36 -11.26 -24.46 22.28
C THR A 36 -11.55 -23.09 22.89
N GLY A 37 -11.00 -21.97 22.36
CA GLY A 37 -11.25 -20.63 22.87
C GLY A 37 -11.87 -19.71 21.83
N ASN A 38 -12.85 -18.89 22.22
CA ASN A 38 -13.25 -17.71 21.43
C ASN A 38 -12.25 -16.58 21.71
N ASP A 39 -11.72 -15.96 20.67
CA ASP A 39 -10.77 -14.83 20.78
C ASP A 39 -11.54 -13.58 21.26
N PRO A 40 -11.24 -13.05 22.47
CA PRO A 40 -12.09 -12.04 23.13
C PRO A 40 -12.19 -10.71 22.39
N LEU A 41 -11.14 -10.31 21.66
CA LEU A 41 -11.08 -9.04 20.94
C LEU A 41 -11.67 -9.10 19.53
N LEU A 42 -11.98 -10.30 19.00
CA LEU A 42 -12.59 -10.46 17.67
C LEU A 42 -13.86 -9.61 17.49
N ARG A 43 -14.65 -9.45 18.56
CA ARG A 43 -15.87 -8.61 18.56
C ARG A 43 -15.61 -7.13 18.21
N TYR A 44 -14.39 -6.65 18.42
CA TYR A 44 -13.96 -5.28 18.13
C TYR A 44 -13.25 -5.15 16.77
N GLN A 45 -12.82 -6.27 16.17
CA GLN A 45 -12.12 -6.31 14.90
C GLN A 45 -13.11 -6.25 13.72
N TRP A 46 -13.66 -5.06 13.48
CA TRP A 46 -14.57 -4.80 12.35
C TRP A 46 -13.94 -5.12 10.98
N HIS A 47 -12.62 -5.12 10.85
CA HIS A 47 -11.96 -5.51 9.60
C HIS A 47 -12.04 -7.02 9.32
N ILE A 48 -12.31 -7.86 10.32
CA ILE A 48 -12.48 -9.31 10.18
C ILE A 48 -13.96 -9.66 9.96
N SER A 49 -14.83 -9.18 10.86
CA SER A 49 -16.28 -9.45 10.85
C SER A 49 -17.03 -8.17 11.19
N ASN A 50 -17.85 -7.65 10.26
CA ASN A 50 -18.58 -6.40 10.46
C ASN A 50 -20.09 -6.55 10.27
N GLN A 51 -20.80 -6.65 11.38
CA GLN A 51 -22.26 -6.66 11.46
C GLN A 51 -22.83 -5.31 11.92
N GLY A 52 -22.03 -4.23 11.89
CA GLY A 52 -22.40 -2.92 12.46
C GLY A 52 -22.38 -2.88 13.99
N GLN A 53 -21.64 -3.80 14.61
CA GLN A 53 -21.51 -3.89 16.07
C GLN A 53 -20.76 -2.69 16.66
N ALA A 54 -20.97 -2.43 17.95
CA ALA A 54 -20.14 -1.45 18.66
C ALA A 54 -18.69 -1.96 18.77
N VAL A 55 -17.74 -1.11 18.38
CA VAL A 55 -16.30 -1.39 18.45
C VAL A 55 -15.57 -0.35 19.30
N ILE A 56 -14.24 -0.46 19.42
CA ILE A 56 -13.44 0.61 20.03
C ILE A 56 -13.41 1.82 19.08
N GLY A 57 -13.79 2.97 19.61
CA GLY A 57 -14.22 4.15 18.85
C GLY A 57 -15.66 4.56 19.21
N ASP A 58 -16.07 5.76 18.82
CA ASP A 58 -17.40 6.31 19.14
C ASP A 58 -18.41 6.12 18.00
N SER A 59 -17.94 6.00 16.74
CA SER A 59 -18.81 5.71 15.60
C SER A 59 -18.92 4.21 15.34
N ARG A 60 -20.06 3.80 14.78
CA ARG A 60 -20.30 2.40 14.41
C ARG A 60 -19.83 2.14 12.98
N PRO A 61 -19.21 0.98 12.73
CA PRO A 61 -18.90 0.55 11.39
C PRO A 61 -20.19 0.32 10.59
N VAL A 62 -20.13 0.53 9.27
CA VAL A 62 -21.20 0.16 8.34
C VAL A 62 -21.08 -1.33 8.07
N ALA A 63 -22.14 -2.10 8.34
CA ALA A 63 -22.14 -3.55 8.18
C ALA A 63 -21.70 -3.99 6.77
N GLY A 64 -20.90 -5.05 6.69
CA GLY A 64 -20.33 -5.60 5.46
C GLY A 64 -19.10 -4.86 4.92
N VAL A 65 -18.65 -3.77 5.57
CA VAL A 65 -17.34 -3.15 5.29
C VAL A 65 -16.26 -3.87 6.12
N ASP A 66 -15.89 -5.06 5.67
CA ASP A 66 -14.87 -5.94 6.24
C ASP A 66 -14.06 -6.64 5.12
N MET A 67 -13.13 -7.54 5.45
CA MET A 67 -12.34 -8.28 4.46
C MET A 67 -13.05 -9.52 3.89
N ASP A 68 -14.31 -9.79 4.28
CA ASP A 68 -15.09 -10.98 3.91
C ASP A 68 -14.35 -12.32 4.13
N VAL A 69 -13.82 -12.52 5.35
CA VAL A 69 -13.02 -13.71 5.71
C VAL A 69 -13.77 -14.75 6.55
N ASP A 70 -14.93 -14.40 7.12
CA ASP A 70 -15.66 -15.27 8.04
C ASP A 70 -15.97 -16.65 7.45
N ILE A 71 -16.46 -16.67 6.21
CA ILE A 71 -16.78 -17.92 5.52
C ILE A 71 -15.53 -18.76 5.21
N LEU A 72 -14.40 -18.11 4.94
CA LEU A 72 -13.13 -18.80 4.69
C LEU A 72 -12.60 -19.44 5.97
N HIS A 73 -12.65 -18.70 7.08
CA HIS A 73 -12.28 -19.17 8.41
C HIS A 73 -13.13 -20.37 8.84
N ALA A 74 -14.43 -20.34 8.55
CA ALA A 74 -15.35 -21.45 8.80
C ALA A 74 -15.08 -22.70 7.92
N LEU A 75 -14.52 -22.49 6.73
CA LEU A 75 -14.13 -23.55 5.78
C LEU A 75 -12.67 -24.02 5.94
N ASP A 76 -11.99 -23.63 7.02
CA ASP A 76 -10.59 -23.97 7.31
C ASP A 76 -9.58 -23.44 6.28
N ILE A 77 -9.93 -22.34 5.59
CA ILE A 77 -9.03 -21.63 4.68
C ILE A 77 -8.50 -20.41 5.44
N ARG A 78 -7.31 -20.58 6.03
CA ARG A 78 -6.76 -19.66 7.03
C ARG A 78 -5.31 -19.24 6.77
N GLY A 79 -4.77 -19.54 5.59
CA GLY A 79 -3.40 -19.14 5.22
C GLY A 79 -2.34 -20.21 5.46
N ARG A 80 -2.73 -21.43 5.85
CA ARG A 80 -1.80 -22.52 6.16
C ARG A 80 -0.82 -22.79 5.03
N GLY A 81 0.47 -22.87 5.39
CA GLY A 81 1.56 -23.16 4.45
C GLY A 81 2.07 -21.95 3.67
N VAL A 82 1.55 -20.75 3.93
CA VAL A 82 2.03 -19.51 3.31
C VAL A 82 2.92 -18.75 4.29
N ARG A 83 4.06 -18.25 3.80
CA ARG A 83 5.02 -17.47 4.59
C ARG A 83 4.88 -15.99 4.25
N VAL A 84 4.63 -15.17 5.26
CA VAL A 84 4.43 -13.72 5.11
C VAL A 84 5.53 -12.97 5.84
N GLY A 85 6.32 -12.19 5.11
CA GLY A 85 7.37 -11.33 5.67
C GLY A 85 6.85 -9.93 5.97
N VAL A 86 7.05 -9.48 7.20
CA VAL A 86 6.78 -8.12 7.66
C VAL A 86 8.08 -7.33 7.59
N VAL A 87 8.19 -6.43 6.60
CA VAL A 87 9.34 -5.54 6.43
C VAL A 87 9.00 -4.21 7.09
N ASP A 88 9.49 -3.99 8.31
CA ASP A 88 9.02 -2.91 9.20
C ASP A 88 10.07 -2.51 10.27
N ASP A 89 9.64 -1.96 11.41
CA ASP A 89 10.49 -1.51 12.51
C ASP A 89 10.86 -2.61 13.54
N GLY A 90 10.29 -3.79 13.37
CA GLY A 90 10.55 -5.01 14.13
C GLY A 90 9.28 -5.85 14.33
N LEU A 91 9.42 -7.01 14.97
CA LEU A 91 8.32 -7.92 15.24
C LEU A 91 8.63 -8.67 16.53
N GLU A 92 7.74 -8.60 17.52
CA GLU A 92 7.88 -9.35 18.77
C GLU A 92 7.59 -10.84 18.58
N LEU A 93 8.62 -11.68 18.66
CA LEU A 93 8.50 -13.13 18.45
C LEU A 93 7.75 -13.82 19.60
N GLY A 94 7.91 -13.29 20.82
CA GLY A 94 7.36 -13.87 22.05
C GLY A 94 5.91 -13.51 22.34
N HIS A 95 5.28 -12.66 21.51
CA HIS A 95 3.92 -12.18 21.75
C HIS A 95 2.93 -13.36 21.81
N GLU A 96 2.06 -13.36 22.83
CA GLU A 96 1.18 -14.50 23.14
C GLU A 96 0.23 -14.91 22.00
N ASP A 97 -0.06 -13.96 21.11
CA ASP A 97 -0.96 -14.11 19.96
C ASP A 97 -0.22 -14.18 18.61
N LEU A 98 1.12 -14.22 18.61
CA LEU A 98 1.94 -14.34 17.40
C LEU A 98 2.92 -15.51 17.42
N ALA A 99 3.42 -15.88 18.61
CA ALA A 99 4.53 -16.83 18.78
C ALA A 99 4.33 -18.15 18.03
N ASP A 100 3.12 -18.70 18.04
CA ASP A 100 2.81 -19.96 17.36
C ASP A 100 2.92 -19.86 15.83
N ASN A 101 2.77 -18.67 15.27
CA ASN A 101 2.85 -18.41 13.84
C ASN A 101 4.22 -17.89 13.40
N ILE A 102 5.18 -17.67 14.29
CA ILE A 102 6.53 -17.25 13.88
C ILE A 102 7.21 -18.33 13.04
N LEU A 103 7.77 -17.93 11.89
CA LEU A 103 8.58 -18.77 11.02
C LEU A 103 9.96 -18.96 11.65
N PRO A 104 10.34 -20.18 12.08
CA PRO A 104 11.64 -20.40 12.70
C PRO A 104 12.79 -20.05 11.75
N ASN A 105 13.76 -19.25 12.23
CA ASN A 105 14.89 -18.73 11.45
C ASN A 105 14.49 -17.96 10.17
N GLY A 106 13.24 -17.49 10.09
CA GLY A 106 12.74 -16.73 8.96
C GLY A 106 12.91 -15.22 9.07
N LEU A 107 13.53 -14.74 10.16
CA LEU A 107 13.61 -13.34 10.52
C LEU A 107 15.05 -12.83 10.45
N HIS A 108 15.24 -11.55 10.22
CA HIS A 108 16.56 -10.93 10.17
C HIS A 108 16.56 -9.58 10.89
N ASN A 109 17.42 -9.48 11.90
CA ASN A 109 17.75 -8.25 12.60
C ASN A 109 18.91 -7.55 11.88
N PHE A 110 18.69 -6.37 11.31
CA PHE A 110 19.69 -5.62 10.56
C PHE A 110 20.72 -4.89 11.44
N GLY A 111 20.44 -4.73 12.74
CA GLY A 111 21.35 -4.13 13.72
C GLY A 111 22.48 -5.08 14.15
N ASP A 112 22.15 -6.35 14.40
CA ASP A 112 23.11 -7.33 14.92
C ASP A 112 23.27 -8.62 14.09
N GLY A 113 22.47 -8.80 13.04
CA GLY A 113 22.48 -9.96 12.15
C GLY A 113 21.82 -11.22 12.72
N SER A 114 21.18 -11.14 13.88
CA SER A 114 20.48 -12.25 14.50
C SER A 114 19.12 -12.54 13.84
N HIS A 115 18.43 -13.58 14.31
CA HIS A 115 17.05 -13.91 13.91
C HIS A 115 16.01 -13.39 14.92
N ASP A 116 16.41 -12.55 15.88
CA ASP A 116 15.49 -11.96 16.85
C ASP A 116 15.23 -10.50 16.47
N THR A 117 14.07 -10.26 15.87
CA THR A 117 13.60 -8.92 15.48
C THR A 117 12.72 -8.29 16.56
N THR A 118 12.72 -8.83 17.79
CA THR A 118 11.95 -8.26 18.89
C THR A 118 12.43 -6.84 19.17
N PRO A 119 11.55 -5.83 19.05
CA PRO A 119 11.95 -4.44 19.24
C PRO A 119 12.52 -4.19 20.64
N ILE A 120 13.73 -3.61 20.70
CA ILE A 120 14.34 -3.14 21.96
C ILE A 120 13.83 -1.72 22.29
N ASP A 121 13.54 -0.92 21.27
CA ASP A 121 12.94 0.41 21.44
C ASP A 121 11.44 0.25 21.73
N PRO A 122 10.95 0.74 22.88
CA PRO A 122 9.54 0.61 23.25
C PRO A 122 8.59 1.36 22.30
N SER A 123 9.08 2.27 21.46
CA SER A 123 8.27 2.98 20.46
C SER A 123 8.17 2.26 19.11
N ASN A 124 8.93 1.18 18.89
CA ASN A 124 8.95 0.41 17.64
C ASN A 124 7.93 -0.75 17.66
N GLY A 125 6.66 -0.44 17.96
CA GLY A 125 5.58 -1.44 18.01
C GLY A 125 4.83 -1.66 16.69
N HIS A 126 5.20 -0.92 15.63
CA HIS A 126 4.40 -0.84 14.41
C HIS A 126 4.39 -2.18 13.65
N GLY A 127 5.54 -2.83 13.46
CA GLY A 127 5.62 -4.12 12.78
C GLY A 127 4.94 -5.27 13.54
N THR A 128 4.95 -5.25 14.87
CA THR A 128 4.16 -6.17 15.71
C THR A 128 2.66 -5.95 15.50
N SER A 129 2.20 -4.70 15.42
CA SER A 129 0.81 -4.37 15.10
C SER A 129 0.41 -4.84 13.70
N VAL A 130 1.27 -4.63 12.71
CA VAL A 130 1.12 -5.12 11.34
C VAL A 130 1.01 -6.64 11.29
N ALA A 131 1.88 -7.35 12.02
CA ALA A 131 1.89 -8.82 12.09
C ALA A 131 0.58 -9.38 12.64
N GLY A 132 0.00 -8.76 13.67
CA GLY A 132 -1.29 -9.17 14.23
C GLY A 132 -2.45 -9.08 13.24
N ILE A 133 -2.51 -8.01 12.44
CA ILE A 133 -3.53 -7.85 11.40
C ILE A 133 -3.44 -8.98 10.37
N ILE A 134 -2.21 -9.36 10.00
CA ILE A 134 -1.98 -10.45 9.03
C ILE A 134 -2.37 -11.79 9.64
N GLY A 135 -1.81 -12.12 10.82
CA GLY A 135 -1.68 -13.50 11.27
C GLY A 135 -1.69 -13.71 12.77
N ALA A 136 -2.35 -12.84 13.57
CA ALA A 136 -2.66 -13.17 14.95
C ALA A 136 -3.39 -14.54 15.03
N VAL A 137 -2.98 -15.37 15.99
CA VAL A 137 -3.36 -16.77 16.08
C VAL A 137 -4.84 -16.88 16.42
N GLY A 138 -5.61 -17.55 15.56
CA GLY A 138 -7.04 -17.72 15.78
C GLY A 138 -7.39 -18.87 16.73
N TRP A 139 -8.51 -18.74 17.44
CA TRP A 139 -9.13 -19.74 18.30
C TRP A 139 -8.25 -20.22 19.47
N ASN A 140 -7.33 -19.37 19.94
CA ASN A 140 -6.45 -19.65 21.08
C ASN A 140 -7.01 -19.10 22.40
N GLY A 141 -8.12 -18.33 22.37
CA GLY A 141 -8.74 -17.74 23.55
C GLY A 141 -8.00 -16.52 24.10
N ARG A 142 -7.10 -15.94 23.31
CA ARG A 142 -6.35 -14.71 23.59
C ARG A 142 -6.69 -13.69 22.51
N GLY A 143 -6.43 -12.42 22.81
CA GLY A 143 -6.39 -11.39 21.78
C GLY A 143 -7.51 -11.40 20.75
N GLY A 144 -7.11 -11.17 19.50
CA GLY A 144 -7.96 -11.09 18.34
C GLY A 144 -7.69 -12.23 17.36
N ARG A 145 -7.82 -11.95 16.07
CA ARG A 145 -7.51 -12.88 14.99
C ARG A 145 -6.97 -12.12 13.80
N GLY A 146 -5.96 -12.69 13.14
CA GLY A 146 -5.46 -12.18 11.87
C GLY A 146 -6.42 -12.48 10.72
N VAL A 147 -6.25 -11.75 9.60
CA VAL A 147 -6.96 -12.05 8.34
C VAL A 147 -6.64 -13.49 7.88
N ALA A 148 -5.41 -13.95 8.05
CA ALA A 148 -4.93 -15.29 7.72
C ALA A 148 -4.26 -15.93 8.96
N PRO A 149 -5.03 -16.47 9.92
CA PRO A 149 -4.54 -16.82 11.26
C PRO A 149 -3.66 -18.08 11.35
N GLU A 150 -3.39 -18.76 10.22
CA GLU A 150 -2.53 -19.96 10.15
C GLU A 150 -1.32 -19.77 9.22
N VAL A 151 -0.98 -18.54 8.85
CA VAL A 151 0.27 -18.23 8.13
C VAL A 151 1.49 -18.44 9.01
N GLN A 152 2.66 -18.46 8.38
CA GLN A 152 3.94 -18.32 9.07
C GLN A 152 4.48 -16.91 8.88
N LEU A 153 4.79 -16.21 9.97
CA LEU A 153 5.24 -14.82 9.99
C LEU A 153 6.76 -14.75 10.07
N ALA A 154 7.36 -13.97 9.18
CA ALA A 154 8.75 -13.56 9.22
C ALA A 154 8.84 -12.05 9.48
N GLY A 155 9.95 -11.59 10.06
CA GLY A 155 10.21 -10.18 10.36
C GLY A 155 11.54 -9.72 9.79
N PHE A 156 11.56 -8.50 9.25
CA PHE A 156 12.73 -7.82 8.72
C PHE A 156 12.69 -6.39 9.25
N ASP A 157 13.49 -6.10 10.27
CA ASP A 157 13.44 -4.85 11.05
C ASP A 157 14.25 -3.71 10.40
N VAL A 158 14.09 -3.53 9.08
CA VAL A 158 14.83 -2.55 8.27
C VAL A 158 14.72 -1.13 8.83
N PHE A 159 13.61 -0.84 9.51
CA PHE A 159 13.32 0.47 10.10
C PHE A 159 13.53 0.53 11.62
N ALA A 160 14.19 -0.47 12.22
CA ALA A 160 14.60 -0.42 13.61
C ALA A 160 15.57 0.74 13.87
N ARG A 161 15.61 1.24 15.10
CA ARG A 161 16.40 2.41 15.50
C ARG A 161 17.89 2.28 15.23
N ASP A 162 18.42 1.07 15.36
CA ASP A 162 19.82 0.71 15.14
C ASP A 162 20.11 0.20 13.71
N SER A 163 19.09 0.18 12.85
CA SER A 163 19.20 -0.24 11.47
C SER A 163 19.38 0.94 10.50
N SER A 164 20.03 0.66 9.37
CA SER A 164 20.17 1.63 8.27
C SER A 164 19.25 1.25 7.11
N VAL A 165 18.25 2.10 6.86
CA VAL A 165 17.38 1.96 5.68
C VAL A 165 18.21 2.28 4.45
N THR A 166 18.42 1.32 3.57
CA THR A 166 19.17 1.46 2.31
C THR A 166 18.51 0.61 1.24
N ASP A 167 18.80 0.87 -0.03
CA ASP A 167 18.34 -0.03 -1.10
C ASP A 167 18.82 -1.47 -0.86
N ALA A 168 20.03 -1.67 -0.32
CA ALA A 168 20.56 -2.99 -0.01
C ALA A 168 19.75 -3.72 1.06
N SER A 169 19.34 -3.04 2.15
CA SER A 169 18.53 -3.66 3.20
C SER A 169 17.11 -3.97 2.72
N ILE A 170 16.51 -3.10 1.90
CA ILE A 170 15.21 -3.38 1.28
C ILE A 170 15.32 -4.56 0.29
N ARG A 171 16.36 -4.60 -0.55
CA ARG A 171 16.62 -5.72 -1.47
C ARG A 171 16.79 -7.04 -0.72
N TYR A 172 17.53 -7.01 0.38
CA TYR A 172 17.69 -8.16 1.26
C TYR A 172 16.33 -8.67 1.72
N ALA A 173 15.52 -7.82 2.34
CA ALA A 173 14.20 -8.16 2.87
C ALA A 173 13.19 -8.56 1.79
N TRP A 174 13.40 -8.13 0.54
CA TRP A 174 12.53 -8.45 -0.60
C TRP A 174 12.91 -9.73 -1.35
N GLY A 175 14.00 -10.39 -0.99
CA GLY A 175 14.33 -11.71 -1.54
C GLY A 175 15.80 -11.95 -1.87
N ASP A 176 16.70 -10.95 -1.75
CA ASP A 176 18.13 -11.22 -1.89
C ASP A 176 18.68 -11.98 -0.67
N GLY A 177 18.14 -11.70 0.53
CA GLY A 177 18.51 -12.33 1.80
C GLY A 177 18.07 -13.80 1.91
N PRO A 178 18.85 -14.66 2.59
CA PRO A 178 18.58 -16.09 2.66
C PRO A 178 17.22 -16.44 3.29
N GLU A 179 16.78 -15.67 4.29
CA GLU A 179 15.48 -15.80 4.94
C GLU A 179 14.37 -15.31 4.01
N ALA A 180 14.57 -14.14 3.37
CA ALA A 180 13.61 -13.51 2.48
C ALA A 180 13.32 -14.32 1.20
N ARG A 181 14.28 -15.11 0.69
CA ARG A 181 14.07 -16.02 -0.47
C ARG A 181 12.94 -17.01 -0.27
N ASN A 182 12.64 -17.32 0.98
CA ASN A 182 11.61 -18.25 1.39
C ASN A 182 10.30 -17.56 1.75
N ILE A 183 10.09 -16.29 1.40
CA ILE A 183 8.86 -15.59 1.70
C ILE A 183 7.94 -15.58 0.47
N ASP A 184 6.64 -15.77 0.71
CA ASP A 184 5.62 -15.82 -0.34
C ASP A 184 4.94 -14.45 -0.53
N VAL A 185 4.61 -13.78 0.57
CA VAL A 185 3.97 -12.46 0.60
C VAL A 185 4.84 -11.51 1.42
N PHE A 186 5.13 -10.33 0.88
CA PHE A 186 5.94 -9.29 1.50
C PHE A 186 5.04 -8.10 1.84
N ASN A 187 4.82 -7.85 3.13
CA ASN A 187 4.09 -6.70 3.60
C ASN A 187 5.05 -5.52 3.82
N ASN A 188 4.73 -4.38 3.20
CA ASN A 188 5.52 -3.16 3.24
C ASN A 188 4.65 -1.99 3.71
N SER A 189 4.45 -1.90 5.03
CA SER A 189 3.63 -0.88 5.68
C SER A 189 4.38 0.46 5.88
N TRP A 190 5.20 0.81 4.88
CA TRP A 190 6.06 1.99 4.83
C TRP A 190 6.05 2.60 3.43
N GLY A 191 6.50 3.84 3.30
CA GLY A 191 6.55 4.53 2.01
C GLY A 191 7.48 5.75 2.02
N SER A 192 7.89 6.16 0.82
CA SER A 192 8.67 7.37 0.61
C SER A 192 7.75 8.53 0.22
N VAL A 193 7.89 9.66 0.92
CA VAL A 193 7.14 10.87 0.63
C VAL A 193 8.12 12.04 0.50
N ALA A 194 7.92 12.86 -0.52
CA ALA A 194 8.73 14.04 -0.78
C ALA A 194 7.91 15.07 -1.57
N PRO A 195 8.28 16.36 -1.52
CA PRO A 195 7.74 17.39 -2.41
C PRO A 195 8.39 17.33 -3.81
N PHE A 196 8.84 16.15 -4.24
CA PHE A 196 9.39 15.89 -5.57
C PHE A 196 9.26 14.40 -5.89
N TYR A 197 9.30 14.05 -7.18
CA TYR A 197 9.46 12.66 -7.62
C TYR A 197 10.92 12.24 -7.47
N PHE A 198 11.15 11.08 -6.86
CA PHE A 198 12.49 10.50 -6.72
C PHE A 198 13.04 10.08 -8.08
N ASP A 199 14.35 10.26 -8.25
CA ASP A 199 15.08 9.69 -9.37
C ASP A 199 15.01 8.16 -9.29
N PHE A 200 14.70 7.50 -10.40
CA PHE A 200 14.54 6.05 -10.42
C PHE A 200 14.83 5.50 -11.82
N SER A 201 16.10 5.19 -12.05
CA SER A 201 16.61 4.88 -13.38
C SER A 201 15.96 3.64 -13.98
N VAL A 202 15.97 3.53 -15.31
CA VAL A 202 15.49 2.32 -16.00
C VAL A 202 16.27 1.07 -15.58
N GLU A 203 17.52 1.21 -15.15
CA GLU A 203 18.32 0.10 -14.65
C GLU A 203 17.83 -0.34 -13.27
N ASP A 204 17.58 0.58 -12.34
CA ASP A 204 17.00 0.27 -11.03
C ASP A 204 15.65 -0.42 -11.19
N GLN A 205 14.79 0.10 -12.07
CA GLN A 205 13.52 -0.53 -12.40
C GLN A 205 13.68 -2.00 -12.82
N ARG A 206 14.65 -2.30 -13.68
CA ARG A 206 14.92 -3.67 -14.15
C ARG A 206 15.45 -4.56 -13.03
N THR A 207 16.40 -4.10 -12.23
CA THR A 207 17.01 -4.90 -11.17
C THR A 207 16.03 -5.22 -10.05
N TRP A 208 15.15 -4.28 -9.70
CA TRP A 208 14.07 -4.52 -8.72
C TRP A 208 13.04 -5.51 -9.26
N GLN A 209 12.62 -5.36 -10.51
CA GLN A 209 11.64 -6.29 -11.10
C GLN A 209 12.22 -7.69 -11.32
N ALA A 210 13.51 -7.81 -11.64
CA ALA A 210 14.20 -9.08 -11.72
C ALA A 210 14.22 -9.80 -10.36
N LEU A 211 14.53 -9.06 -9.28
CA LEU A 211 14.43 -9.57 -7.91
C LEU A 211 13.01 -10.08 -7.63
N MET A 212 12.00 -9.21 -7.79
CA MET A 212 10.61 -9.54 -7.50
C MET A 212 10.10 -10.74 -8.30
N GLY A 213 10.52 -10.88 -9.55
CA GLY A 213 10.16 -12.01 -10.41
C GLY A 213 10.91 -13.30 -10.09
N SER A 214 12.11 -13.22 -9.51
CA SER A 214 12.93 -14.40 -9.22
C SER A 214 12.48 -15.18 -7.98
N THR A 215 11.77 -14.53 -7.06
CA THR A 215 11.28 -15.14 -5.82
C THR A 215 10.21 -16.20 -6.09
N ARG A 216 9.96 -17.08 -5.10
CA ARG A 216 9.04 -18.22 -5.21
C ARG A 216 9.31 -19.10 -6.45
N GLY A 217 10.60 -19.34 -6.75
CA GLY A 217 11.01 -20.19 -7.88
C GLY A 217 10.59 -19.65 -9.25
N GLY A 218 10.49 -18.33 -9.40
CA GLY A 218 10.08 -17.68 -10.65
C GLY A 218 8.58 -17.38 -10.76
N LEU A 219 7.77 -17.78 -9.76
CA LEU A 219 6.36 -17.36 -9.67
C LEU A 219 6.23 -15.88 -9.26
N GLY A 220 7.27 -15.33 -8.63
CA GLY A 220 7.31 -13.99 -8.09
C GLY A 220 6.57 -13.87 -6.75
N GLY A 221 7.18 -13.13 -5.83
CA GLY A 221 6.63 -12.80 -4.53
C GLY A 221 5.47 -11.81 -4.63
N ILE A 222 4.58 -11.82 -3.64
CA ILE A 222 3.45 -10.89 -3.58
C ILE A 222 3.85 -9.68 -2.75
N TYR A 223 4.23 -8.58 -3.38
CA TYR A 223 4.67 -7.36 -2.70
C TYR A 223 3.49 -6.42 -2.48
N VAL A 224 3.00 -6.34 -1.25
CA VAL A 224 1.88 -5.48 -0.84
C VAL A 224 2.45 -4.27 -0.12
N LYS A 225 2.06 -3.06 -0.55
CA LYS A 225 2.65 -1.81 -0.07
C LYS A 225 1.60 -0.77 0.25
N SER A 226 1.79 -0.05 1.35
CA SER A 226 0.94 1.08 1.75
C SER A 226 1.02 2.23 0.74
N ALA A 227 -0.11 2.85 0.40
CA ALA A 227 -0.17 3.99 -0.53
C ALA A 227 0.39 5.31 0.05
N GLY A 228 0.48 5.43 1.37
CA GLY A 228 0.85 6.67 2.07
C GLY A 228 -0.34 7.34 2.76
N ASN A 229 -0.05 8.32 3.62
CA ASN A 229 -1.03 8.94 4.54
C ASN A 229 -1.09 10.47 4.39
N SER A 230 -0.79 10.98 3.19
CA SER A 230 -0.54 12.40 2.93
C SER A 230 -1.59 13.04 1.99
N PHE A 231 -2.88 12.72 2.20
CA PHE A 231 -3.93 13.24 1.33
C PHE A 231 -4.12 14.77 1.43
N LEU A 232 -4.32 15.29 2.65
CA LEU A 232 -4.48 16.74 2.91
C LEU A 232 -3.48 17.29 3.93
N ARG A 233 -2.56 16.44 4.39
CA ARG A 233 -1.57 16.77 5.41
C ARG A 233 -0.22 16.27 4.97
N PHE A 234 0.70 17.19 4.74
CA PHE A 234 2.12 16.91 4.52
C PHE A 234 2.88 17.93 5.34
N LEU A 235 3.65 17.48 6.34
CA LEU A 235 4.33 18.36 7.26
C LEU A 235 5.79 18.52 6.88
N GLU A 236 6.24 19.76 6.77
CA GLU A 236 7.66 20.10 6.70
C GLU A 236 8.00 21.11 7.80
N PRO A 237 9.24 21.09 8.32
CA PRO A 237 9.70 22.14 9.22
C PRO A 237 9.77 23.48 8.48
N ASP A 238 9.25 24.55 9.10
CA ASP A 238 9.51 25.91 8.66
C ASP A 238 10.96 26.35 9.01
N GLU A 239 11.30 27.62 8.71
CA GLU A 239 12.62 28.20 9.00
C GLU A 239 13.03 28.11 10.48
N ASN A 240 12.06 27.92 11.40
CA ASN A 240 12.28 27.78 12.85
C ASN A 240 12.19 26.31 13.32
N GLY A 241 12.07 25.35 12.39
CA GLY A 241 11.91 23.93 12.71
C GLY A 241 10.50 23.52 13.13
N LYS A 242 9.51 24.41 13.06
CA LYS A 242 8.13 24.10 13.44
C LYS A 242 7.43 23.35 12.31
N PRO A 243 6.73 22.23 12.58
CA PRO A 243 5.96 21.53 11.56
C PRO A 243 4.84 22.41 10.98
N VAL A 244 4.83 22.59 9.66
CA VAL A 244 3.80 23.32 8.90
C VAL A 244 3.22 22.40 7.84
N ASN A 245 1.89 22.41 7.70
CA ASN A 245 1.24 21.69 6.62
C ASN A 245 1.42 22.45 5.29
N ILE A 246 2.20 21.88 4.38
CA ILE A 246 2.49 22.50 3.08
C ILE A 246 1.46 22.16 1.99
N CYS A 247 0.45 21.34 2.30
CA CYS A 247 -0.67 21.13 1.39
C CYS A 247 -1.45 22.43 1.19
N SER A 248 -1.56 22.86 -0.08
CA SER A 248 -2.21 24.12 -0.42
C SER A 248 -3.64 24.22 0.11
N GLU A 249 -4.11 25.44 0.39
CA GLU A 249 -5.52 25.67 0.72
C GLU A 249 -6.45 25.18 -0.38
N GLN A 250 -6.03 25.28 -1.64
CA GLN A 250 -6.82 24.86 -2.79
C GLN A 250 -7.01 23.34 -2.85
N SER A 251 -5.97 22.54 -2.60
CA SER A 251 -6.12 21.08 -2.54
C SER A 251 -7.01 20.64 -1.39
N ARG A 252 -6.90 21.29 -0.22
CA ARG A 252 -7.77 21.05 0.94
C ARG A 252 -9.23 21.43 0.68
N ALA A 253 -9.48 22.62 0.11
CA ALA A 253 -10.83 23.07 -0.21
C ALA A 253 -11.51 22.20 -1.27
N LEU A 254 -10.75 21.71 -2.26
CA LEU A 254 -11.26 20.86 -3.33
C LEU A 254 -11.28 19.36 -2.99
N GLN A 255 -10.73 18.96 -1.83
CA GLN A 255 -10.58 17.56 -1.44
C GLN A 255 -9.86 16.73 -2.52
N VAL A 256 -8.72 17.23 -2.99
CA VAL A 256 -7.85 16.52 -3.94
C VAL A 256 -6.48 16.28 -3.29
N GLY A 257 -5.92 15.08 -3.48
CA GLY A 257 -4.69 14.67 -2.81
C GLY A 257 -3.52 15.59 -3.14
N CYS A 258 -2.87 16.13 -2.10
CA CYS A 258 -1.71 17.02 -2.24
C CYS A 258 -0.39 16.24 -2.42
N SER A 259 -0.28 15.01 -1.89
CA SER A 259 0.80 14.08 -2.18
C SER A 259 0.21 12.74 -2.59
N LEU A 260 0.65 12.23 -3.75
CA LEU A 260 0.08 11.03 -4.37
C LEU A 260 0.90 9.79 -4.04
N ALA A 261 0.26 8.62 -4.05
CA ALA A 261 0.93 7.33 -3.93
C ALA A 261 2.01 7.14 -5.01
N ASN A 262 1.81 7.78 -6.18
CA ASN A 262 2.73 7.78 -7.30
C ASN A 262 4.10 8.43 -7.01
N ILE A 263 4.26 9.20 -5.92
CA ILE A 263 5.55 9.82 -5.55
C ILE A 263 6.58 8.75 -5.14
N ASP A 264 6.13 7.69 -4.47
CA ASP A 264 7.00 6.58 -4.08
C ASP A 264 7.39 5.75 -5.33
N PRO A 265 8.69 5.62 -5.66
CA PRO A 265 9.10 4.89 -6.87
C PRO A 265 8.69 3.40 -6.82
N PHE A 266 8.71 2.77 -5.65
CA PHE A 266 8.33 1.36 -5.50
C PHE A 266 6.83 1.12 -5.70
N ALA A 267 5.99 2.13 -5.46
CA ALA A 267 4.56 2.07 -5.76
C ALA A 267 4.29 1.97 -7.28
N ASN A 268 5.24 2.38 -8.12
CA ASN A 268 5.09 2.38 -9.58
C ASN A 268 5.71 1.17 -10.28
N LEU A 269 6.26 0.21 -9.51
CA LEU A 269 6.73 -1.05 -10.06
C LEU A 269 5.54 -1.96 -10.41
N PRO A 270 5.54 -2.64 -11.57
CA PRO A 270 4.37 -3.40 -12.02
C PRO A 270 4.03 -4.60 -11.12
N GLY A 271 5.00 -5.10 -10.35
CA GLY A 271 4.80 -6.20 -9.40
C GLY A 271 4.17 -5.77 -8.07
N THR A 272 4.15 -4.47 -7.76
CA THR A 272 3.67 -3.96 -6.46
C THR A 272 2.14 -3.91 -6.43
N ILE A 273 1.54 -4.33 -5.32
CA ILE A 273 0.14 -4.13 -4.97
C ILE A 273 0.07 -2.94 -4.03
N VAL A 274 -0.25 -1.76 -4.56
CA VAL A 274 -0.36 -0.54 -3.75
C VAL A 274 -1.77 -0.46 -3.16
N VAL A 275 -1.84 -0.30 -1.83
CA VAL A 275 -3.08 -0.41 -1.06
C VAL A 275 -3.49 0.93 -0.45
N ALA A 276 -4.67 1.41 -0.86
CA ALA A 276 -5.35 2.52 -0.19
C ALA A 276 -6.08 2.07 1.07
N SER A 277 -6.34 3.01 1.99
CA SER A 277 -7.03 2.74 3.26
C SER A 277 -8.47 3.20 3.23
N LEU A 278 -9.38 2.34 3.69
CA LEU A 278 -10.75 2.68 4.03
C LEU A 278 -10.95 2.78 5.53
N ASN A 279 -11.91 3.62 5.92
CA ASN A 279 -12.43 3.65 7.27
C ASN A 279 -13.63 2.70 7.44
N ALA A 280 -14.08 2.59 8.69
CA ALA A 280 -15.21 1.75 9.10
C ALA A 280 -16.56 2.14 8.46
N LYS A 281 -16.66 3.31 7.81
CA LYS A 281 -17.88 3.78 7.13
C LYS A 281 -17.91 3.40 5.64
N GLY A 282 -16.89 2.70 5.14
CA GLY A 282 -16.79 2.32 3.73
C GLY A 282 -16.43 3.48 2.81
N THR A 283 -15.77 4.51 3.34
CA THR A 283 -15.18 5.60 2.54
C THR A 283 -13.67 5.63 2.73
N ARG A 284 -12.98 6.40 1.89
CA ARG A 284 -11.53 6.59 1.98
C ARG A 284 -11.21 7.11 3.39
N ALA A 285 -10.25 6.48 4.07
CA ALA A 285 -9.77 7.00 5.34
C ALA A 285 -9.22 8.42 5.16
N SER A 286 -9.44 9.32 6.12
CA SER A 286 -9.19 10.76 5.97
C SER A 286 -7.79 11.07 5.41
N TYR A 287 -6.77 10.34 5.88
CA TYR A 287 -5.36 10.48 5.54
C TYR A 287 -4.93 9.77 4.24
N SER A 288 -5.67 8.78 3.73
CA SER A 288 -5.15 7.84 2.70
C SER A 288 -4.73 8.56 1.42
N SER A 289 -3.45 8.48 1.08
CA SER A 289 -2.92 9.00 -0.19
C SER A 289 -3.65 8.37 -1.38
N THR A 290 -3.87 9.18 -2.41
CA THR A 290 -4.58 8.80 -3.63
C THR A 290 -3.61 8.68 -4.79
N GLY A 291 -4.00 8.04 -5.88
CA GLY A 291 -3.16 7.97 -7.08
C GLY A 291 -3.60 6.93 -8.08
N SER A 292 -3.07 7.05 -9.29
CA SER A 292 -3.31 6.07 -10.36
C SER A 292 -2.47 4.80 -10.21
N ALA A 293 -1.45 4.82 -9.34
CA ALA A 293 -0.65 3.66 -8.95
C ALA A 293 -1.38 2.69 -8.00
N LEU A 294 -2.51 3.09 -7.40
CA LEU A 294 -3.30 2.22 -6.54
C LEU A 294 -3.74 0.95 -7.29
N TRP A 295 -3.73 -0.19 -6.59
CA TRP A 295 -4.26 -1.45 -7.12
C TRP A 295 -5.61 -1.75 -6.48
N VAL A 296 -5.68 -1.88 -5.16
CA VAL A 296 -6.91 -2.17 -4.39
C VAL A 296 -6.92 -1.37 -3.09
N SER A 297 -8.02 -1.44 -2.35
CA SER A 297 -8.13 -0.93 -0.99
C SER A 297 -8.14 -2.06 0.04
N GLY A 298 -7.57 -1.76 1.21
CA GLY A 298 -7.72 -2.52 2.45
C GLY A 298 -8.36 -1.67 3.54
N LEU A 299 -8.40 -2.18 4.77
CA LEU A 299 -9.06 -1.52 5.90
C LEU A 299 -8.03 -1.01 6.89
N GLY A 300 -7.97 0.30 7.11
CA GLY A 300 -7.05 0.92 8.07
C GLY A 300 -7.73 1.82 9.10
N GLY A 301 -9.03 2.10 8.96
CA GLY A 301 -9.76 2.88 9.97
C GLY A 301 -9.35 4.36 10.03
N GLU A 302 -9.68 5.01 11.14
CA GLU A 302 -9.30 6.39 11.43
C GLU A 302 -8.31 6.44 12.59
N PHE A 303 -8.71 6.75 13.83
CA PHE A 303 -7.76 6.98 14.93
C PHE A 303 -8.08 6.24 16.23
N GLY A 304 -9.29 5.69 16.41
CA GLY A 304 -9.59 4.76 17.50
C GLY A 304 -9.81 5.39 18.89
N PHE A 305 -9.80 6.73 19.01
CA PHE A 305 -10.04 7.40 20.29
C PHE A 305 -11.50 7.29 20.73
N GLN A 306 -11.75 7.44 22.02
CA GLN A 306 -13.10 7.50 22.58
C GLN A 306 -13.26 8.70 23.51
N ARG A 307 -14.32 9.49 23.33
CA ARG A 307 -14.56 10.70 24.14
C ARG A 307 -14.61 10.46 25.64
N LYS A 308 -15.04 9.25 26.02
CA LYS A 308 -15.10 8.83 27.41
C LYS A 308 -13.73 8.82 28.10
N PHE A 309 -12.66 8.54 27.35
CA PHE A 309 -11.31 8.40 27.88
C PHE A 309 -10.44 9.61 27.53
N TYR A 310 -10.58 10.12 26.30
CA TYR A 310 -9.83 11.29 25.83
C TYR A 310 -10.78 12.35 25.22
N PRO A 311 -11.47 13.16 26.04
CA PRO A 311 -12.56 14.02 25.59
C PRO A 311 -12.12 15.09 24.59
N ASP A 312 -10.87 15.53 24.64
CA ASP A 312 -10.32 16.62 23.83
C ASP A 312 -9.48 16.15 22.63
N ALA A 313 -9.53 14.85 22.27
CA ALA A 313 -8.80 14.28 21.13
C ALA A 313 -8.85 15.16 19.88
N ALA A 314 -10.03 15.60 19.45
CA ALA A 314 -10.18 16.41 18.24
C ALA A 314 -9.30 17.69 18.22
N SER A 315 -8.96 18.24 19.38
CA SER A 315 -8.10 19.44 19.47
C SER A 315 -6.62 19.18 19.18
N THR A 316 -6.18 17.92 19.23
CA THR A 316 -4.79 17.51 18.93
C THR A 316 -4.57 17.23 17.45
N PHE A 317 -5.65 17.09 16.67
CA PHE A 317 -5.62 16.84 15.23
C PHE A 317 -5.72 18.14 14.42
N SER A 318 -5.27 18.08 13.16
CA SER A 318 -5.59 19.16 12.19
C SER A 318 -7.10 19.26 11.95
N PRO A 319 -7.61 20.43 11.51
CA PRO A 319 -9.01 20.61 11.15
C PRO A 319 -9.56 19.54 10.20
N ASP A 320 -8.72 19.03 9.29
CA ASP A 320 -9.11 18.01 8.30
C ASP A 320 -9.26 16.60 8.90
N SER A 321 -8.61 16.31 10.03
CA SER A 321 -8.62 14.99 10.69
C SER A 321 -9.44 14.97 11.99
N ALA A 322 -9.61 16.13 12.63
CA ALA A 322 -10.36 16.30 13.88
C ALA A 322 -11.78 15.69 13.86
N PRO A 323 -12.56 15.75 12.75
CA PRO A 323 -13.87 15.11 12.68
C PRO A 323 -13.83 13.58 12.83
N TYR A 324 -12.69 12.97 12.55
CA TYR A 324 -12.49 11.52 12.51
C TYR A 324 -11.74 10.97 13.73
N ALA A 325 -11.30 11.83 14.66
CA ALA A 325 -10.48 11.44 15.81
C ALA A 325 -11.06 10.25 16.60
N TYR A 326 -12.39 10.16 16.67
CA TYR A 326 -13.11 9.13 17.44
C TYR A 326 -13.70 8.02 16.57
N ASP A 327 -13.43 8.02 15.27
CA ASP A 327 -13.83 6.94 14.39
C ASP A 327 -12.89 5.72 14.59
N PRO A 328 -13.40 4.49 14.50
CA PRO A 328 -12.61 3.28 14.77
C PRO A 328 -11.35 3.16 13.94
N ALA A 329 -10.24 2.80 14.59
CA ALA A 329 -9.02 2.30 13.96
C ALA A 329 -9.02 0.76 13.97
N ILE A 330 -7.85 0.12 13.92
CA ILE A 330 -7.71 -1.34 13.86
C ILE A 330 -7.28 -1.87 15.23
N VAL A 331 -8.03 -2.84 15.75
CA VAL A 331 -7.63 -3.61 16.94
C VAL A 331 -6.69 -4.72 16.53
N THR A 332 -5.49 -4.76 17.11
CA THR A 332 -4.43 -5.71 16.77
C THR A 332 -3.48 -5.94 17.95
N THR A 333 -2.52 -6.84 17.80
CA THR A 333 -1.42 -7.07 18.75
C THR A 333 -0.56 -5.82 18.93
N ASP A 334 0.02 -5.65 20.10
CA ASP A 334 0.98 -4.60 20.41
C ASP A 334 2.27 -5.25 20.94
N LEU A 335 3.29 -4.45 21.31
CA LEU A 335 4.37 -4.99 22.12
C LEU A 335 3.83 -5.44 23.49
N SER A 336 4.27 -6.60 23.95
CA SER A 336 3.73 -7.19 25.18
C SER A 336 4.08 -6.36 26.41
N GLY A 337 3.08 -6.11 27.26
CA GLY A 337 3.22 -5.39 28.51
C GLY A 337 3.04 -3.87 28.40
N CYS A 338 2.55 -3.26 29.49
CA CYS A 338 2.17 -1.84 29.53
C CYS A 338 3.33 -0.83 29.57
N THR A 339 4.53 -1.19 29.10
CA THR A 339 5.71 -0.30 29.10
C THR A 339 6.27 -0.03 27.71
N ALA A 340 5.75 -0.71 26.69
CA ALA A 340 6.19 -0.61 25.30
C ALA A 340 4.96 -0.70 24.39
N GLY A 341 5.13 -0.24 23.15
CA GLY A 341 4.08 -0.23 22.14
C GLY A 341 3.24 1.04 22.16
N GLU A 342 2.05 0.93 21.58
CA GLU A 342 1.05 1.99 21.49
C GLU A 342 0.14 2.04 22.73
N ASN A 343 -0.08 0.88 23.36
CA ASN A 343 -0.82 0.71 24.61
C ASN A 343 0.16 0.68 25.80
N VAL A 344 0.54 1.86 26.26
CA VAL A 344 1.42 2.02 27.42
C VAL A 344 0.66 2.54 28.64
N GLU A 345 1.12 2.19 29.84
CA GLU A 345 0.60 2.79 31.07
C GLU A 345 1.07 4.24 31.18
N ASP A 346 0.15 5.16 30.90
CA ASP A 346 0.32 6.59 31.14
C ASP A 346 -0.75 7.06 32.15
N PRO A 347 -0.34 7.66 33.29
CA PRO A 347 -1.30 8.11 34.32
C PRO A 347 -2.20 9.25 33.85
N ASP A 348 -1.78 10.01 32.84
CA ASP A 348 -2.43 11.23 32.36
C ASP A 348 -3.13 11.02 31.00
N VAL A 349 -2.78 9.95 30.27
CA VAL A 349 -3.25 9.73 28.90
C VAL A 349 -3.84 8.32 28.70
N VAL A 350 -5.14 8.25 28.45
CA VAL A 350 -5.86 7.03 28.07
C VAL A 350 -6.71 7.36 26.84
N TYR A 351 -6.40 6.79 25.67
CA TYR A 351 -7.07 7.17 24.43
C TYR A 351 -8.42 6.48 24.25
N ASN A 352 -8.52 5.22 24.67
CA ASN A 352 -9.69 4.40 24.45
C ASN A 352 -9.85 3.30 25.54
N ALA A 353 -10.92 2.51 25.45
CA ALA A 353 -11.26 1.51 26.48
C ALA A 353 -10.31 0.31 26.57
N LEU A 354 -9.44 0.10 25.58
CA LEU A 354 -8.45 -0.98 25.57
C LEU A 354 -7.20 -0.59 26.37
N ASP A 355 -6.90 0.71 26.47
CA ASP A 355 -5.61 1.20 26.95
C ASP A 355 -5.41 1.08 28.47
N GLY A 356 -4.15 0.80 28.85
CA GLY A 356 -3.63 0.79 30.20
C GLY A 356 -4.03 -0.44 31.03
N SER A 357 -3.28 -0.68 32.10
CA SER A 357 -3.47 -1.83 33.00
C SER A 357 -4.81 -1.83 33.74
N LYS A 358 -5.52 -0.70 33.75
CA LYS A 358 -6.86 -0.55 34.33
C LYS A 358 -7.98 -0.93 33.35
N SER A 359 -7.64 -1.20 32.09
CA SER A 359 -8.55 -1.69 31.08
C SER A 359 -9.25 -2.97 31.56
N LYS A 360 -10.57 -3.02 31.40
CA LYS A 360 -11.36 -4.24 31.68
C LYS A 360 -11.34 -5.22 30.51
N ILE A 361 -10.69 -4.84 29.41
CA ILE A 361 -10.65 -5.60 28.16
C ILE A 361 -9.27 -6.24 28.02
N ASP A 362 -8.21 -5.47 28.23
CA ASP A 362 -6.80 -5.92 28.16
C ASP A 362 -5.96 -5.22 29.24
N ALA A 363 -5.90 -5.82 30.43
CA ALA A 363 -5.07 -5.30 31.53
C ALA A 363 -3.57 -5.61 31.34
N SER A 364 -3.20 -6.43 30.36
CA SER A 364 -1.81 -6.75 30.00
C SER A 364 -1.18 -5.73 29.06
N CYS A 365 -2.01 -4.94 28.37
CA CYS A 365 -1.59 -4.02 27.31
C CYS A 365 -0.90 -4.69 26.12
N ASN A 366 -1.19 -5.97 25.87
CA ASN A 366 -0.63 -6.71 24.74
C ASN A 366 -1.33 -6.38 23.41
N TYR A 367 -2.38 -5.56 23.43
CA TYR A 367 -3.15 -5.20 22.24
C TYR A 367 -3.42 -3.70 22.22
N ASN A 368 -3.47 -3.12 21.02
CA ASN A 368 -3.84 -1.72 20.85
C ASN A 368 -5.06 -1.59 19.92
N ALA A 369 -5.70 -0.42 19.98
CA ALA A 369 -6.87 -0.07 19.18
C ALA A 369 -6.68 1.22 18.38
N ILE A 370 -5.42 1.67 18.23
CA ILE A 370 -5.07 2.91 17.54
C ILE A 370 -4.22 2.69 16.29
N MET A 371 -3.77 1.45 16.02
CA MET A 371 -3.11 1.11 14.76
C MET A 371 -4.00 1.49 13.58
N ASN A 372 -3.45 2.32 12.68
CA ASN A 372 -4.19 2.88 11.55
C ASN A 372 -3.30 3.05 10.32
N GLY A 373 -3.73 3.89 9.38
CA GLY A 373 -2.94 4.23 8.21
C GLY A 373 -3.20 3.29 7.05
N THR A 374 -2.64 3.64 5.90
CA THR A 374 -2.39 2.66 4.83
C THR A 374 -1.45 1.54 5.30
N SER A 375 -0.71 1.77 6.39
CA SER A 375 0.07 0.77 7.12
C SER A 375 -0.76 -0.29 7.83
N ALA A 376 -2.02 -0.01 8.20
CA ALA A 376 -2.97 -1.02 8.67
C ALA A 376 -3.80 -1.61 7.51
N ALA A 377 -4.00 -0.87 6.42
CA ALA A 377 -4.69 -1.39 5.24
C ALA A 377 -3.86 -2.43 4.46
N ALA A 378 -2.56 -2.19 4.25
CA ALA A 378 -1.66 -3.13 3.57
C ALA A 378 -1.69 -4.55 4.18
N PRO A 379 -1.57 -4.76 5.51
CA PRO A 379 -1.58 -6.09 6.10
C PRO A 379 -2.92 -6.81 5.96
N THR A 380 -4.04 -6.09 5.88
CA THR A 380 -5.32 -6.74 5.55
C THR A 380 -5.29 -7.40 4.17
N VAL A 381 -4.71 -6.71 3.17
CA VAL A 381 -4.55 -7.26 1.81
C VAL A 381 -3.45 -8.33 1.75
N SER A 382 -2.37 -8.20 2.53
CA SER A 382 -1.35 -9.25 2.69
C SER A 382 -1.95 -10.55 3.22
N GLY A 383 -2.84 -10.46 4.21
CA GLY A 383 -3.62 -11.60 4.70
C GLY A 383 -4.49 -12.22 3.60
N VAL A 384 -5.21 -11.40 2.81
CA VAL A 384 -6.01 -11.91 1.67
C VAL A 384 -5.14 -12.60 0.62
N ALA A 385 -3.97 -12.03 0.29
CA ALA A 385 -3.01 -12.66 -0.61
C ALA A 385 -2.54 -14.02 -0.07
N ALA A 386 -2.32 -14.13 1.24
CA ALA A 386 -1.97 -15.41 1.86
C ALA A 386 -3.13 -16.42 1.80
N LEU A 387 -4.38 -15.99 2.00
CA LEU A 387 -5.55 -16.85 1.83
C LEU A 387 -5.65 -17.38 0.38
N ILE A 388 -5.44 -16.52 -0.62
CA ILE A 388 -5.38 -16.89 -2.04
C ILE A 388 -4.33 -17.98 -2.28
N LEU A 389 -3.09 -17.76 -1.81
CA LEU A 389 -1.99 -18.70 -2.01
C LEU A 389 -2.17 -20.01 -1.24
N SER A 390 -2.82 -19.98 -0.07
CA SER A 390 -3.15 -21.21 0.68
C SER A 390 -4.17 -22.08 -0.07
N ALA A 391 -5.04 -21.47 -0.86
CA ALA A 391 -5.99 -22.18 -1.70
C ALA A 391 -5.37 -22.66 -3.03
N ASN A 392 -4.38 -21.93 -3.57
CA ASN A 392 -3.68 -22.30 -4.78
C ASN A 392 -2.24 -21.73 -4.81
N ALA A 393 -1.27 -22.56 -4.40
CA ALA A 393 0.12 -22.14 -4.28
C ALA A 393 0.84 -21.96 -5.64
N SER A 394 0.29 -22.50 -6.74
CA SER A 394 0.93 -22.41 -8.07
C SER A 394 0.67 -21.08 -8.78
N LEU A 395 -0.12 -20.18 -8.19
CA LEU A 395 -0.39 -18.87 -8.75
C LEU A 395 0.87 -18.00 -8.75
N SER A 396 1.11 -17.33 -9.87
CA SER A 396 2.15 -16.30 -9.98
C SER A 396 1.70 -14.99 -9.32
N ALA A 397 2.65 -14.08 -9.09
CA ALA A 397 2.34 -12.74 -8.59
C ALA A 397 1.34 -11.98 -9.47
N ARG A 398 1.44 -12.17 -10.79
CA ARG A 398 0.49 -11.58 -11.76
C ARG A 398 -0.91 -12.14 -11.60
N ASP A 399 -1.04 -13.45 -11.38
CA ASP A 399 -2.33 -14.10 -11.18
C ASP A 399 -3.02 -13.60 -9.91
N VAL A 400 -2.28 -13.52 -8.79
CA VAL A 400 -2.80 -13.00 -7.52
C VAL A 400 -3.23 -11.54 -7.66
N LYS A 401 -2.41 -10.69 -8.30
CA LYS A 401 -2.79 -9.29 -8.61
C LYS A 401 -4.09 -9.23 -9.41
N TYR A 402 -4.18 -10.00 -10.48
CA TYR A 402 -5.36 -10.02 -11.35
C TYR A 402 -6.62 -10.50 -10.62
N ILE A 403 -6.51 -11.55 -9.80
CA ILE A 403 -7.61 -12.05 -8.97
C ILE A 403 -8.09 -10.94 -8.04
N LEU A 404 -7.19 -10.31 -7.27
CA LEU A 404 -7.55 -9.21 -6.36
C LEU A 404 -8.30 -8.07 -7.08
N ALA A 405 -7.79 -7.62 -8.23
CA ALA A 405 -8.42 -6.54 -8.99
C ALA A 405 -9.82 -6.90 -9.49
N THR A 406 -9.98 -8.12 -10.01
CA THR A 406 -11.21 -8.55 -10.69
C THR A 406 -12.27 -9.15 -9.76
N THR A 407 -11.96 -9.27 -8.48
CA THR A 407 -12.93 -9.64 -7.43
C THR A 407 -13.15 -8.54 -6.42
N ALA A 408 -12.41 -7.43 -6.48
CA ALA A 408 -12.58 -6.30 -5.57
C ALA A 408 -14.01 -5.75 -5.62
N ARG A 409 -14.55 -5.41 -4.45
CA ARG A 409 -15.86 -4.78 -4.30
C ARG A 409 -15.74 -3.29 -4.53
N GLN A 410 -16.57 -2.75 -5.40
CA GLN A 410 -16.68 -1.31 -5.54
C GLN A 410 -17.34 -0.73 -4.28
N ILE A 411 -16.53 -0.05 -3.46
CA ILE A 411 -16.99 0.71 -2.30
C ILE A 411 -17.20 2.18 -2.68
N ASP A 412 -18.01 2.91 -1.90
CA ASP A 412 -18.36 4.31 -2.14
C ASP A 412 -18.64 4.62 -3.64
N PRO A 413 -19.67 3.99 -4.24
CA PRO A 413 -19.91 4.10 -5.68
C PRO A 413 -20.27 5.53 -6.13
N TRP A 414 -20.53 6.43 -5.18
CA TRP A 414 -20.93 7.82 -5.39
C TRP A 414 -19.79 8.81 -5.13
N GLN A 415 -18.55 8.34 -5.04
CA GLN A 415 -17.37 9.20 -4.92
C GLN A 415 -17.48 10.42 -5.86
N PRO A 416 -17.44 11.65 -5.32
CA PRO A 416 -17.68 12.84 -6.11
C PRO A 416 -16.54 13.07 -7.10
N ARG A 417 -16.90 13.44 -8.33
CA ARG A 417 -15.94 14.02 -9.26
C ARG A 417 -15.54 15.42 -8.78
N VAL A 418 -14.27 15.78 -8.95
CA VAL A 418 -13.76 17.12 -8.64
C VAL A 418 -13.47 17.87 -9.94
N VAL A 419 -13.98 19.09 -10.04
CA VAL A 419 -13.85 19.97 -11.22
C VAL A 419 -13.21 21.28 -10.79
N SER A 420 -12.22 21.74 -11.55
CA SER A 420 -11.62 23.07 -11.41
C SER A 420 -11.48 23.71 -12.78
N GLN A 421 -11.85 24.99 -12.90
CA GLN A 421 -11.86 25.74 -14.16
C GLN A 421 -12.57 25.00 -15.32
N GLY A 422 -13.73 24.39 -15.03
CA GLY A 422 -14.52 23.63 -16.02
C GLY A 422 -13.90 22.30 -16.46
N SER A 423 -12.81 21.87 -15.84
CA SER A 423 -12.10 20.64 -16.15
C SER A 423 -12.06 19.66 -14.99
N VAL A 424 -12.25 18.37 -15.30
CA VAL A 424 -12.16 17.28 -14.31
C VAL A 424 -10.70 17.13 -13.86
N ILE A 425 -10.46 17.25 -12.56
CA ILE A 425 -9.14 17.06 -11.94
C ILE A 425 -9.06 15.78 -11.11
N ASP A 426 -10.20 15.25 -10.67
CA ASP A 426 -10.37 13.89 -10.16
C ASP A 426 -11.70 13.36 -10.71
N PRO A 427 -11.72 12.26 -11.49
CA PRO A 427 -12.95 11.80 -12.12
C PRO A 427 -13.90 11.06 -11.19
N GLY A 428 -13.48 10.69 -9.96
CA GLY A 428 -14.16 9.67 -9.18
C GLY A 428 -13.97 8.29 -9.79
N TRP A 429 -15.00 7.43 -9.68
CA TRP A 429 -15.00 6.14 -10.37
C TRP A 429 -15.13 6.29 -11.89
N ILE A 430 -14.20 5.68 -12.62
CA ILE A 430 -14.29 5.51 -14.08
C ILE A 430 -14.55 4.05 -14.42
N THR A 431 -15.12 3.79 -15.59
CA THR A 431 -15.16 2.45 -16.21
C THR A 431 -14.33 2.49 -17.48
N ASN A 432 -13.35 1.61 -17.57
CA ASN A 432 -12.45 1.55 -18.71
C ASN A 432 -13.10 0.81 -19.90
N ALA A 433 -12.44 0.78 -21.06
CA ALA A 433 -13.00 0.19 -22.27
C ALA A 433 -13.09 -1.36 -22.24
N ALA A 434 -12.44 -2.00 -21.27
CA ALA A 434 -12.57 -3.43 -20.99
C ALA A 434 -13.64 -3.75 -19.94
N GLY A 435 -14.32 -2.73 -19.38
CA GLY A 435 -15.40 -2.88 -18.41
C GLY A 435 -14.96 -2.87 -16.94
N HIS A 436 -13.68 -2.66 -16.65
CA HIS A 436 -13.19 -2.59 -15.28
C HIS A 436 -13.45 -1.21 -14.67
N ARG A 437 -13.92 -1.18 -13.43
CA ARG A 437 -14.08 0.05 -12.64
C ARG A 437 -12.78 0.37 -11.93
N PHE A 438 -12.41 1.65 -11.91
CA PHE A 438 -11.19 2.11 -11.24
C PHE A 438 -11.41 3.49 -10.64
N SER A 439 -10.76 3.76 -9.50
CA SER A 439 -10.74 5.07 -8.85
C SER A 439 -9.35 5.38 -8.32
N ASN A 440 -8.93 6.65 -8.40
CA ASN A 440 -7.71 7.12 -7.75
C ASN A 440 -7.80 7.14 -6.21
N TRP A 441 -8.98 6.92 -5.62
CA TRP A 441 -9.16 6.76 -4.17
C TRP A 441 -9.13 5.31 -3.72
N TYR A 442 -9.50 4.38 -4.61
CA TYR A 442 -9.82 3.00 -4.23
C TYR A 442 -9.14 1.91 -5.07
N GLY A 443 -8.38 2.29 -6.10
CA GLY A 443 -7.93 1.33 -7.11
C GLY A 443 -9.12 0.65 -7.77
N PHE A 444 -9.09 -0.68 -7.88
CA PHE A 444 -10.22 -1.50 -8.34
C PHE A 444 -11.33 -1.68 -7.29
N GLY A 445 -11.07 -1.32 -6.02
CA GLY A 445 -12.03 -1.43 -4.91
C GLY A 445 -11.47 -2.14 -3.68
N LEU A 446 -12.34 -2.36 -2.68
CA LEU A 446 -12.01 -3.10 -1.47
C LEU A 446 -11.74 -4.58 -1.81
N ALA A 447 -10.60 -5.10 -1.38
CA ALA A 447 -10.30 -6.52 -1.53
C ALA A 447 -11.36 -7.38 -0.83
N ASP A 448 -11.79 -8.43 -1.52
CA ASP A 448 -12.84 -9.37 -1.08
C ASP A 448 -12.21 -10.76 -1.01
N ALA A 449 -11.97 -11.25 0.21
CA ALA A 449 -11.24 -12.49 0.40
C ALA A 449 -12.02 -13.70 -0.12
N ALA A 450 -13.31 -13.79 0.19
CA ALA A 450 -14.14 -14.92 -0.22
C ALA A 450 -14.21 -15.04 -1.74
N ALA A 451 -14.50 -13.95 -2.44
CA ALA A 451 -14.54 -13.93 -3.90
C ALA A 451 -13.16 -14.21 -4.52
N ALA A 452 -12.08 -13.66 -3.95
CA ALA A 452 -10.73 -13.87 -4.43
C ALA A 452 -10.29 -15.34 -4.29
N VAL A 453 -10.49 -15.95 -3.12
CA VAL A 453 -10.15 -17.36 -2.86
C VAL A 453 -10.99 -18.29 -3.72
N TYR A 454 -12.29 -18.00 -3.89
CA TYR A 454 -13.15 -18.78 -4.78
C TYR A 454 -12.60 -18.77 -6.22
N LYS A 455 -12.23 -17.58 -6.72
CA LYS A 455 -11.64 -17.44 -8.06
C LYS A 455 -10.29 -18.16 -8.17
N ALA A 456 -9.45 -18.08 -7.14
CA ALA A 456 -8.11 -18.69 -7.11
C ALA A 456 -8.12 -20.22 -7.29
N ARG A 457 -9.10 -20.92 -6.72
CA ARG A 457 -9.22 -22.39 -6.82
C ARG A 457 -9.37 -22.91 -8.24
N TYR A 458 -9.96 -22.11 -9.12
CA TYR A 458 -10.26 -22.49 -10.50
C TYR A 458 -9.60 -21.54 -11.52
N PHE A 459 -8.64 -20.73 -11.07
CA PHE A 459 -8.01 -19.73 -11.92
C PHE A 459 -7.14 -20.38 -12.98
N THR A 460 -7.31 -19.97 -14.23
CA THR A 460 -6.40 -20.32 -15.32
C THR A 460 -5.27 -19.29 -15.33
N PRO A 461 -4.00 -19.69 -15.17
CA PRO A 461 -2.88 -18.76 -15.16
C PRO A 461 -2.88 -17.83 -16.38
N LEU A 462 -2.50 -16.57 -16.15
CA LEU A 462 -2.37 -15.60 -17.21
C LEU A 462 -1.28 -16.04 -18.22
N PRO A 463 -1.43 -15.69 -19.51
CA PRO A 463 -0.37 -15.95 -20.48
C PRO A 463 0.96 -15.30 -20.07
N PRO A 464 2.09 -15.76 -20.62
CA PRO A 464 3.40 -15.16 -20.36
C PRO A 464 3.40 -13.64 -20.58
N MET A 465 4.05 -12.92 -19.67
CA MET A 465 4.12 -11.46 -19.69
C MET A 465 4.82 -10.98 -20.96
N ARG A 466 4.27 -9.91 -21.55
CA ARG A 466 4.88 -9.13 -22.63
C ARG A 466 5.08 -7.69 -22.18
N ASP A 467 6.24 -7.16 -22.52
CA ASP A 467 6.66 -5.80 -22.24
C ASP A 467 6.96 -5.10 -23.57
N THR A 468 6.37 -3.93 -23.83
CA THR A 468 6.67 -3.14 -25.02
C THR A 468 8.09 -2.57 -25.03
N GLN A 469 8.78 -2.64 -23.90
CA GLN A 469 9.87 -1.76 -23.52
C GLN A 469 9.41 -0.29 -23.52
N TRP A 470 10.31 0.60 -23.11
CA TRP A 470 10.07 2.04 -23.18
C TRP A 470 9.93 2.49 -24.64
N VAL A 471 8.76 3.00 -25.00
CA VAL A 471 8.48 3.64 -26.28
C VAL A 471 8.45 5.14 -26.07
N SER A 472 9.15 5.91 -26.90
CA SER A 472 9.23 7.37 -26.82
C SER A 472 8.31 8.06 -27.83
N SER A 473 7.77 9.20 -27.44
CA SER A 473 7.10 10.13 -28.37
C SER A 473 8.11 10.68 -29.37
N THR A 474 7.72 10.76 -30.64
CA THR A 474 8.46 11.46 -31.70
C THR A 474 7.80 12.80 -32.08
N ASP A 475 6.69 13.16 -31.42
CA ASP A 475 6.05 14.46 -31.59
C ASP A 475 7.02 15.58 -31.20
N ALA A 476 6.94 16.72 -31.89
CA ALA A 476 7.62 17.93 -31.46
C ALA A 476 7.10 18.40 -30.09
N ALA A 477 7.93 19.13 -29.35
CA ALA A 477 7.55 19.68 -28.06
C ALA A 477 6.26 20.50 -28.15
N SER A 478 5.36 20.31 -27.19
CA SER A 478 4.03 20.95 -27.18
C SER A 478 3.95 21.99 -26.06
N GLN A 479 3.37 23.16 -26.32
CA GLN A 479 3.13 24.15 -25.27
C GLN A 479 2.08 23.64 -24.26
N ILE A 480 2.39 23.78 -22.97
CA ILE A 480 1.48 23.51 -21.85
C ILE A 480 0.73 24.81 -21.55
N GLY A 481 -0.54 24.87 -21.94
CA GLY A 481 -1.44 25.94 -21.54
C GLY A 481 -2.46 25.50 -20.50
N GLY A 482 -3.50 26.33 -20.36
CA GLY A 482 -4.64 26.03 -19.49
C GLY A 482 -5.55 24.91 -19.99
N PRO A 483 -6.66 24.64 -19.28
CA PRO A 483 -7.51 23.48 -19.57
C PRO A 483 -8.14 23.42 -20.96
N ALA A 484 -8.30 24.56 -21.63
CA ALA A 484 -8.77 24.63 -23.01
C ALA A 484 -7.68 24.31 -24.06
N ARG A 485 -6.40 24.34 -23.68
CA ARG A 485 -5.23 24.16 -24.55
C ARG A 485 -4.13 23.33 -23.85
N PRO A 486 -4.43 22.08 -23.46
CA PRO A 486 -3.42 21.23 -22.83
C PRO A 486 -2.28 20.93 -23.81
N GLY A 487 -1.05 20.82 -23.28
CA GLY A 487 0.07 20.28 -24.04
C GLY A 487 -0.13 18.79 -24.30
N LYS A 488 0.16 18.33 -25.52
CA LYS A 488 -0.06 16.93 -25.91
C LYS A 488 1.15 16.33 -26.60
N LEU A 489 1.55 15.15 -26.15
CA LEU A 489 2.48 14.27 -26.86
C LEU A 489 1.85 12.91 -27.07
N ARG A 490 2.14 12.26 -28.20
CA ARG A 490 1.55 10.98 -28.58
C ARG A 490 2.60 9.91 -28.80
N ILE A 491 2.24 8.69 -28.41
CA ILE A 491 3.02 7.48 -28.65
C ILE A 491 2.17 6.48 -29.42
N ARG A 492 2.76 5.83 -30.43
CA ARG A 492 2.13 4.72 -31.15
C ARG A 492 2.69 3.39 -30.67
N VAL A 493 1.87 2.61 -29.98
CA VAL A 493 2.18 1.23 -29.59
C VAL A 493 1.71 0.28 -30.69
N GLN A 494 2.61 -0.56 -31.19
CA GLN A 494 2.32 -1.50 -32.29
C GLN A 494 1.94 -2.90 -31.78
N GLN A 495 2.49 -3.30 -30.63
CA GLN A 495 2.23 -4.58 -30.00
C GLN A 495 0.77 -4.65 -29.57
N ALA A 496 0.07 -5.72 -29.97
CA ALA A 496 -1.31 -6.00 -29.55
C ALA A 496 -1.30 -6.97 -28.36
N MET A 497 -1.71 -6.48 -27.20
CA MET A 497 -1.84 -7.23 -25.95
C MET A 497 -2.95 -6.61 -25.10
N LYS A 498 -3.43 -7.36 -24.12
CA LYS A 498 -4.24 -6.83 -23.01
C LYS A 498 -3.31 -6.21 -21.99
N VAL A 499 -3.57 -4.98 -21.60
CA VAL A 499 -2.76 -4.23 -20.63
C VAL A 499 -3.03 -4.74 -19.21
N GLU A 500 -1.98 -4.92 -18.40
CA GLU A 500 -2.05 -5.17 -16.96
C GLU A 500 -1.67 -3.91 -16.16
N ALA A 501 -0.65 -3.19 -16.62
CA ALA A 501 -0.21 -1.92 -16.06
C ALA A 501 0.51 -1.08 -17.13
N VAL A 502 0.49 0.25 -16.96
CA VAL A 502 1.24 1.18 -17.81
C VAL A 502 2.16 2.01 -16.93
N GLN A 503 3.46 1.95 -17.20
CA GLN A 503 4.46 2.87 -16.65
C GLN A 503 4.67 4.03 -17.63
N LEU A 504 4.94 5.21 -17.10
CA LEU A 504 5.17 6.41 -17.88
C LEU A 504 6.26 7.29 -17.28
N SER A 505 6.97 7.98 -18.17
CA SER A 505 7.98 8.98 -17.85
C SER A 505 7.70 10.23 -18.69
N LEU A 506 7.97 11.41 -18.15
CA LEU A 506 7.79 12.67 -18.84
C LEU A 506 8.86 13.69 -18.45
N GLN A 507 9.10 14.64 -19.35
CA GLN A 507 9.96 15.79 -19.09
C GLN A 507 9.34 17.05 -19.67
N SER A 508 9.44 18.15 -18.92
CA SER A 508 8.96 19.47 -19.30
C SER A 508 9.91 20.55 -18.77
N ALA A 509 10.00 21.67 -19.48
CA ALA A 509 10.69 22.87 -19.00
C ALA A 509 9.93 23.61 -17.87
N HIS A 510 8.78 23.09 -17.42
CA HIS A 510 7.92 23.73 -16.41
C HIS A 510 8.59 23.77 -15.05
N LYS A 511 8.62 24.93 -14.39
CA LYS A 511 9.31 25.10 -13.10
C LYS A 511 8.38 25.10 -11.89
N THR A 512 7.07 25.16 -12.11
CA THR A 512 6.04 25.18 -11.05
C THR A 512 5.09 23.98 -11.19
N PRO A 513 5.56 22.74 -10.97
CA PRO A 513 4.78 21.54 -11.25
C PRO A 513 3.61 21.31 -10.30
N SER A 514 3.56 22.01 -9.16
CA SER A 514 2.46 21.93 -8.19
C SER A 514 1.09 22.14 -8.83
N ASN A 515 0.99 22.96 -9.87
CA ASN A 515 -0.28 23.28 -10.55
C ASN A 515 -0.60 22.41 -11.76
N LEU A 516 0.30 21.48 -12.11
CA LEU A 516 0.14 20.65 -13.29
C LEU A 516 -0.82 19.50 -13.04
N ARG A 517 -1.74 19.30 -13.99
CA ARG A 517 -2.50 18.06 -14.13
C ARG A 517 -1.91 17.24 -15.27
N VAL A 518 -1.67 15.96 -15.01
CA VAL A 518 -1.19 15.00 -16.01
C VAL A 518 -2.25 13.93 -16.24
N VAL A 519 -2.67 13.74 -17.49
CA VAL A 519 -3.67 12.74 -17.89
C VAL A 519 -3.09 11.84 -18.98
N LEU A 520 -3.19 10.53 -18.80
CA LEU A 520 -2.89 9.55 -19.83
C LEU A 520 -4.20 9.07 -20.47
N VAL A 521 -4.25 9.07 -21.80
CA VAL A 521 -5.41 8.63 -22.58
C VAL A 521 -5.04 7.40 -23.39
N SER A 522 -5.81 6.32 -23.23
CA SER A 522 -5.62 5.08 -24.00
C SER A 522 -6.15 5.19 -25.43
N PRO A 523 -5.75 4.27 -26.34
CA PRO A 523 -6.30 4.20 -27.70
C PRO A 523 -7.82 4.02 -27.73
N SER A 524 -8.39 3.43 -26.67
CA SER A 524 -9.83 3.21 -26.52
C SER A 524 -10.57 4.44 -25.99
N GLY A 525 -9.86 5.50 -25.60
CA GLY A 525 -10.43 6.75 -25.09
C GLY A 525 -10.55 6.85 -23.57
N THR A 526 -10.14 5.82 -22.82
CA THR A 526 -10.09 5.85 -21.35
C THR A 526 -9.10 6.90 -20.88
N ARG A 527 -9.46 7.68 -19.86
CA ARG A 527 -8.65 8.78 -19.34
C ARG A 527 -8.30 8.50 -17.88
N SER A 528 -7.01 8.42 -17.58
CA SER A 528 -6.49 8.29 -16.21
C SER A 528 -5.79 9.57 -15.78
N VAL A 529 -6.21 10.17 -14.66
CA VAL A 529 -5.48 11.28 -14.04
C VAL A 529 -4.29 10.69 -13.29
N VAL A 530 -3.09 10.91 -13.82
CA VAL A 530 -1.85 10.37 -13.26
C VAL A 530 -1.32 11.27 -12.14
N ALA A 531 -1.37 12.58 -12.36
CA ALA A 531 -1.05 13.60 -11.37
C ALA A 531 -2.17 14.62 -11.28
N THR A 532 -2.61 14.88 -10.06
CA THR A 532 -3.57 15.93 -9.72
C THR A 532 -2.84 17.26 -9.54
N PRO A 533 -3.49 18.40 -9.89
CA PRO A 533 -2.94 19.72 -9.61
C PRO A 533 -3.06 20.05 -8.11
N PHE A 534 -2.44 21.15 -7.71
CA PHE A 534 -2.38 21.68 -6.34
C PHE A 534 -1.62 20.76 -5.37
N SER A 535 -0.62 20.05 -5.91
CA SER A 535 0.24 19.14 -5.16
C SER A 535 1.30 19.90 -4.34
N VAL A 536 1.98 19.17 -3.46
CA VAL A 536 3.12 19.68 -2.68
C VAL A 536 4.42 19.78 -3.45
N LEU A 537 4.42 19.54 -4.77
CA LEU A 537 5.64 19.55 -5.56
C LEU A 537 6.34 20.91 -5.52
N ASP A 538 7.54 20.94 -4.95
CA ASP A 538 8.30 22.17 -4.69
C ASP A 538 8.91 22.73 -5.97
N PRO A 539 8.54 23.95 -6.39
CA PRO A 539 9.17 24.61 -7.53
C PRO A 539 10.70 24.74 -7.43
N ALA A 540 11.27 24.84 -6.22
CA ALA A 540 12.71 24.98 -6.04
C ALA A 540 13.46 23.71 -6.46
N ALA A 541 12.90 22.51 -6.20
CA ALA A 541 13.46 21.24 -6.63
C ALA A 541 13.60 21.14 -8.17
N TYR A 542 12.75 21.86 -8.91
CA TYR A 542 12.71 21.83 -10.38
C TYR A 542 13.22 23.12 -11.04
N ALA A 543 13.80 24.04 -10.27
CA ALA A 543 14.20 25.35 -10.78
C ALA A 543 15.30 25.29 -11.86
N GLN A 544 16.17 24.28 -11.79
CA GLN A 544 17.30 24.08 -12.70
C GLN A 544 16.95 23.11 -13.85
N THR A 545 16.27 22.01 -13.54
CA THR A 545 16.01 20.89 -14.46
C THR A 545 14.70 21.03 -15.23
N GLY A 546 13.74 21.82 -14.72
CA GLY A 546 12.34 21.72 -15.12
C GLY A 546 11.69 20.46 -14.55
N PHE A 547 10.38 20.34 -14.71
CA PHE A 547 9.61 19.21 -14.19
C PHE A 547 9.89 17.93 -14.97
N TYR A 548 10.28 16.88 -14.25
CA TYR A 548 10.46 15.55 -14.82
C TYR A 548 9.93 14.48 -13.86
N ILE A 549 9.61 13.33 -14.43
CA ILE A 549 9.25 12.12 -13.71
C ILE A 549 9.96 10.95 -14.40
N ASP A 550 10.88 10.29 -13.69
CA ASP A 550 11.57 9.09 -14.19
C ASP A 550 10.63 7.90 -14.26
N LEU A 551 9.80 7.72 -13.23
CA LEU A 551 8.82 6.66 -13.17
C LEU A 551 7.54 7.10 -12.45
N THR A 552 6.42 6.94 -13.14
CA THR A 552 5.10 6.86 -12.53
C THR A 552 4.25 5.83 -13.29
N SER A 553 3.06 5.51 -12.80
CA SER A 553 2.25 4.41 -13.36
C SER A 553 0.76 4.67 -13.27
N SER A 554 -0.02 3.95 -14.09
CA SER A 554 -1.48 3.89 -14.00
C SER A 554 -1.99 2.48 -14.25
N ASN A 555 -2.87 2.03 -13.35
CA ASN A 555 -3.53 0.73 -13.41
C ASN A 555 -4.94 0.79 -14.04
N ALA A 556 -5.44 1.98 -14.38
CA ALA A 556 -6.81 2.18 -14.89
C ALA A 556 -7.13 1.46 -16.21
N PHE A 557 -6.12 0.94 -16.91
CA PHE A 557 -6.23 0.39 -18.25
C PHE A 557 -6.24 -1.15 -18.30
N LEU A 558 -6.43 -1.82 -17.15
CA LEU A 558 -6.49 -3.28 -17.07
C LEU A 558 -7.39 -3.87 -18.17
N ASP A 559 -6.89 -4.92 -18.84
CA ASP A 559 -7.47 -5.64 -19.97
C ASP A 559 -7.77 -4.84 -21.25
N GLU A 560 -7.48 -3.54 -21.30
CA GLU A 560 -7.61 -2.79 -22.55
C GLU A 560 -6.59 -3.22 -23.60
N LYS A 561 -6.92 -3.01 -24.87
CA LYS A 561 -5.99 -3.25 -25.98
C LYS A 561 -4.88 -2.19 -25.96
N SER A 562 -3.64 -2.63 -25.89
CA SER A 562 -2.45 -1.76 -25.91
C SER A 562 -2.22 -1.07 -27.26
N ARG A 563 -2.57 -1.72 -28.37
CA ARG A 563 -2.20 -1.26 -29.73
C ARG A 563 -3.00 -0.02 -30.12
N GLY A 564 -2.28 1.04 -30.47
CA GLY A 564 -2.87 2.28 -30.96
C GLY A 564 -2.11 3.51 -30.49
N ILE A 565 -2.81 4.64 -30.46
CA ILE A 565 -2.24 5.92 -30.05
C ILE A 565 -2.56 6.16 -28.57
N TRP A 566 -1.52 6.28 -27.75
CA TRP A 566 -1.59 6.77 -26.39
C TRP A 566 -1.25 8.25 -26.38
N THR A 567 -2.02 9.06 -25.64
CA THR A 567 -1.83 10.51 -25.58
C THR A 567 -1.59 10.95 -24.14
N LEU A 568 -0.46 11.62 -23.89
CA LEU A 568 -0.23 12.36 -22.65
C LEU A 568 -0.79 13.77 -22.81
N GLU A 569 -1.60 14.20 -21.85
CA GLU A 569 -2.10 15.58 -21.77
C GLU A 569 -1.58 16.21 -20.47
N VAL A 570 -0.87 17.33 -20.58
CA VAL A 570 -0.38 18.12 -19.43
C VAL A 570 -1.03 19.49 -19.47
N THR A 571 -1.56 19.93 -18.34
CA THR A 571 -2.32 21.18 -18.21
C THR A 571 -1.82 21.97 -17.01
N ASP A 572 -1.56 23.26 -17.16
CA ASP A 572 -1.42 24.17 -16.01
C ASP A 572 -2.81 24.62 -15.56
N MET A 573 -3.18 24.28 -14.32
CA MET A 573 -4.51 24.57 -13.78
C MET A 573 -4.63 25.96 -13.13
N THR A 574 -3.60 26.79 -13.24
CA THR A 574 -3.54 28.13 -12.64
C THR A 574 -3.15 29.21 -13.64
N ASP A 575 -2.29 28.90 -14.62
CA ASP A 575 -1.89 29.84 -15.67
C ASP A 575 -2.37 29.40 -17.06
N PRO A 576 -3.52 29.93 -17.54
CA PRO A 576 -4.03 29.58 -18.86
C PRO A 576 -3.18 30.12 -20.02
N ARG A 577 -2.21 31.00 -19.73
CA ARG A 577 -1.32 31.64 -20.71
C ARG A 577 0.11 31.10 -20.65
N SER A 578 0.39 30.10 -19.82
CA SER A 578 1.68 29.40 -19.84
C SER A 578 1.98 28.93 -21.27
N THR A 579 3.21 29.15 -21.71
CA THR A 579 3.72 28.71 -23.02
C THR A 579 4.89 27.75 -22.87
N VAL A 580 5.12 27.26 -21.65
CA VAL A 580 6.24 26.38 -21.33
C VAL A 580 6.04 25.03 -22.01
N ALA A 581 7.12 24.43 -22.50
CA ALA A 581 7.04 23.23 -23.32
C ALA A 581 6.96 21.93 -22.49
N LEU A 582 6.11 21.01 -22.94
CA LEU A 582 6.20 19.57 -22.69
C LEU A 582 7.19 19.00 -23.71
N ASN A 583 8.30 18.45 -23.24
CA ASN A 583 9.47 18.13 -24.07
C ASN A 583 9.55 16.65 -24.43
N ALA A 584 9.27 15.77 -23.47
CA ALA A 584 9.39 14.32 -23.67
C ALA A 584 8.27 13.57 -22.96
N PHE A 585 7.93 12.42 -23.54
CA PHE A 585 6.98 11.47 -23.02
C PHE A 585 7.42 10.07 -23.46
N GLN A 586 7.49 9.14 -22.52
CA GLN A 586 7.73 7.73 -22.77
C GLN A 586 6.73 6.86 -22.00
N THR A 587 6.44 5.68 -22.53
CA THR A 587 5.60 4.67 -21.85
C THR A 587 6.19 3.29 -22.00
N SER A 588 6.02 2.48 -20.96
CA SER A 588 6.21 1.03 -21.01
C SER A 588 4.88 0.37 -20.65
N HIS A 589 4.39 -0.51 -21.52
CA HIS A 589 3.16 -1.25 -21.30
C HIS A 589 3.51 -2.69 -20.97
N ARG A 590 2.83 -3.24 -19.97
CA ARG A 590 2.92 -4.66 -19.62
C ARG A 590 1.58 -5.33 -19.71
N GLY A 591 1.60 -6.60 -20.07
CA GLY A 591 0.37 -7.33 -20.29
C GLY A 591 0.58 -8.73 -20.81
N ALA A 592 -0.49 -9.31 -21.36
CA ALA A 592 -0.47 -10.63 -21.96
C ALA A 592 -1.10 -10.59 -23.37
N LEU A 593 -0.75 -11.57 -24.20
CA LEU A 593 -1.38 -11.69 -25.53
C LEU A 593 -2.91 -11.77 -25.44
N ILE A 594 -3.55 -11.23 -26.48
CA ILE A 594 -4.99 -11.35 -26.72
C ILE A 594 -5.33 -12.79 -27.09
#